data_AF-A0A7S1YZ43-F1
#
_entry.id   AF-A0A7S1YZ43-F1
#
_cell.length_a   1.000
_cell.length_b   1.000
_cell.length_c   1.000
_cell.angle_alpha   90.00
_cell.angle_beta   90.00
_cell.angle_gamma   90.00
#
_symmetry.space_group_name_H-M   'P 1'
#
loop_
_entity.id
_entity.type
_entity.pdbx_description
1 polymer ?
#
loop_
_entity_poly.entity_id
_entity_poly.type
_entity_poly.pdbx_seq_one_letter_code
_entity_poly.pdbx_strand_id
1 'polypeptide(L)'
;ELCPKVPPAFAQLVASLESKGVMAVSSVDDLEKFEKPTLCLIAGRTPDNPKLFRQCVNKGASIIFLEKPGAPSVKELEEMRDLANERDVMVYIGYNKNVTPYVQSAVTLSRKTPNSQVSFVHNNSYDTSDLPECFTRNSEGMLKNMAIHELALLVTFFNVTVDTISDFKVDTSKEVSEKLTIWQPGTSMPDPVYITDFSRVKFEITTKNGTKVSVQANRCGGNVSRAEVRDSE
;
A
#
# COMPACT_ATOMS: atom_id res chain seq x y z
N GLU A 1 11.13 -15.18 -21.89
CA GLU A 1 11.24 -15.73 -20.53
C GLU A 1 11.46 -14.60 -19.54
N LEU A 2 10.71 -14.54 -18.44
CA LEU A 2 10.78 -13.47 -17.45
C LEU A 2 12.07 -13.53 -16.59
N CYS A 3 12.70 -14.70 -16.50
CA CYS A 3 13.97 -14.89 -15.79
C CYS A 3 14.76 -16.02 -16.46
N PRO A 4 15.67 -15.73 -17.41
CA PRO A 4 16.41 -16.76 -18.15
C PRO A 4 17.37 -17.58 -17.26
N LYS A 5 17.64 -17.11 -16.03
CA LYS A 5 18.38 -17.85 -15.01
C LYS A 5 17.64 -17.75 -13.68
N VAL A 6 16.74 -18.70 -13.45
CA VAL A 6 16.00 -18.80 -12.20
C VAL A 6 16.99 -18.92 -11.03
N PRO A 7 16.91 -18.06 -9.99
CA PRO A 7 17.79 -18.17 -8.83
C PRO A 7 17.66 -19.55 -8.17
N PRO A 8 18.77 -20.21 -7.78
CA PRO A 8 18.71 -21.53 -7.14
C PRO A 8 17.79 -21.59 -5.92
N ALA A 9 17.75 -20.52 -5.12
CA ALA A 9 16.86 -20.42 -3.96
C ALA A 9 15.37 -20.43 -4.36
N PHE A 10 15.01 -19.83 -5.49
CA PHE A 10 13.63 -19.85 -5.98
C PHE A 10 13.25 -21.24 -6.51
N ALA A 11 14.14 -21.91 -7.25
CA ALA A 11 13.92 -23.28 -7.70
C ALA A 11 13.73 -24.25 -6.51
N GLN A 12 14.53 -24.10 -5.45
CA GLN A 12 14.38 -24.86 -4.21
C GLN A 12 13.05 -24.58 -3.50
N LEU A 13 12.62 -23.32 -3.47
CA LEU A 13 11.31 -22.94 -2.92
C LEU A 13 10.17 -23.63 -3.68
N VAL A 14 10.18 -23.56 -5.01
CA VAL A 14 9.17 -24.20 -5.87
C VAL A 14 9.12 -25.70 -5.60
N ALA A 15 10.26 -26.40 -5.63
CA ALA A 15 10.31 -27.83 -5.34
C ALA A 15 9.78 -28.16 -3.92
N SER A 16 10.07 -27.32 -2.92
CA SER A 16 9.54 -27.49 -1.56
C SER A 16 8.02 -27.33 -1.51
N LEU A 17 7.46 -26.36 -2.23
CA LEU A 17 6.02 -26.14 -2.32
C LEU A 17 5.33 -27.31 -3.03
N GLU A 18 5.86 -27.78 -4.15
CA GLU A 18 5.32 -28.92 -4.90
C GLU A 18 5.33 -30.20 -4.06
N SER A 19 6.40 -30.45 -3.28
CA SER A 19 6.45 -31.60 -2.36
C SER A 19 5.36 -31.57 -1.28
N LYS A 20 4.79 -30.40 -1.00
CA LYS A 20 3.68 -30.17 -0.06
C LYS A 20 2.32 -30.12 -0.77
N GLY A 21 2.26 -30.45 -2.05
CA GLY A 21 1.03 -30.40 -2.86
C GLY A 21 0.62 -28.99 -3.28
N VAL A 22 1.51 -27.99 -3.17
CA VAL A 22 1.25 -26.64 -3.67
C VAL A 22 1.75 -26.54 -5.11
N MET A 23 0.82 -26.35 -6.04
CA MET A 23 1.13 -26.18 -7.46
C MET A 23 1.77 -24.81 -7.72
N ALA A 24 2.89 -24.79 -8.43
CA ALA A 24 3.51 -23.57 -8.94
C ALA A 24 3.28 -23.47 -10.45
N VAL A 25 2.64 -22.38 -10.89
CA VAL A 25 2.35 -22.13 -12.30
C VAL A 25 2.94 -20.80 -12.75
N SER A 26 3.16 -20.65 -14.05
CA SER A 26 3.71 -19.43 -14.65
C SER A 26 2.62 -18.39 -14.95
N SER A 27 1.37 -18.83 -15.11
CA SER A 27 0.20 -18.01 -15.37
C SER A 27 -1.00 -18.52 -14.57
N VAL A 28 -1.89 -17.61 -14.17
CA VAL A 28 -3.22 -17.97 -13.62
C VAL A 28 -4.01 -18.80 -14.63
N ASP A 29 -3.78 -18.59 -15.93
CA ASP A 29 -4.46 -19.32 -17.00
C ASP A 29 -4.10 -20.82 -17.02
N ASP A 30 -2.95 -21.20 -16.46
CA ASP A 30 -2.49 -22.59 -16.36
C ASP A 30 -3.22 -23.37 -15.25
N LEU A 31 -3.94 -22.67 -14.36
CA LEU A 31 -4.77 -23.31 -13.33
C LEU A 31 -6.06 -23.87 -13.92
N GLU A 32 -6.57 -24.94 -13.34
CA GLU A 32 -7.93 -25.41 -13.63
C GLU A 32 -8.97 -24.37 -13.19
N LYS A 33 -10.17 -24.46 -13.76
CA LYS A 33 -11.30 -23.62 -13.34
C LYS A 33 -11.65 -23.95 -11.88
N PHE A 34 -11.97 -22.93 -11.11
CA PHE A 34 -12.34 -23.06 -9.70
C PHE A 34 -13.81 -23.51 -9.60
N GLU A 35 -14.02 -24.81 -9.38
CA GLU A 35 -15.36 -25.40 -9.23
C GLU A 35 -15.91 -25.30 -7.78
N LYS A 36 -15.07 -24.88 -6.83
CA LYS A 36 -15.44 -24.69 -5.41
C LYS A 36 -15.23 -23.24 -5.00
N PRO A 37 -15.91 -22.76 -3.93
CA PRO A 37 -15.59 -21.48 -3.33
C PRO A 37 -14.10 -21.35 -3.07
N THR A 38 -13.48 -20.37 -3.71
CA THR A 38 -12.03 -20.21 -3.79
C THR A 38 -11.67 -18.77 -3.48
N LEU A 39 -10.69 -18.61 -2.59
CA LEU A 39 -10.07 -17.33 -2.30
C LEU A 39 -8.79 -17.19 -3.14
N CYS A 40 -8.69 -16.10 -3.89
CA CYS A 40 -7.46 -15.71 -4.58
C CYS A 40 -6.79 -14.55 -3.82
N LEU A 41 -5.56 -14.78 -3.33
CA LEU A 41 -4.71 -13.73 -2.79
C LEU A 41 -3.83 -13.18 -3.92
N ILE A 42 -3.99 -11.90 -4.25
CA ILE A 42 -3.23 -11.22 -5.30
C ILE A 42 -2.22 -10.29 -4.62
N ALA A 43 -0.95 -10.68 -4.67
CA ALA A 43 0.20 -9.93 -4.17
C ALA A 43 1.23 -9.66 -5.29
N GLY A 44 0.73 -9.28 -6.47
CA GLY A 44 1.54 -8.93 -7.63
C GLY A 44 2.05 -7.49 -7.57
N ARG A 45 2.74 -7.06 -8.64
CA ARG A 45 3.08 -5.64 -8.80
C ARG A 45 1.80 -4.87 -9.12
N THR A 46 1.69 -3.65 -8.61
CA THR A 46 0.52 -2.77 -8.83
C THR A 46 0.06 -2.72 -10.30
N PRO A 47 0.93 -2.62 -11.32
CA PRO A 47 0.50 -2.60 -12.72
C PRO A 47 -0.06 -3.95 -13.24
N ASP A 48 0.35 -5.07 -12.63
CA ASP A 48 -0.07 -6.41 -13.04
C ASP A 48 -1.37 -6.84 -12.35
N ASN A 49 -1.65 -6.27 -11.17
CA ASN A 49 -2.81 -6.61 -10.33
C ASN A 49 -4.15 -6.55 -11.08
N PRO A 50 -4.45 -5.54 -11.93
CA PRO A 50 -5.71 -5.52 -12.68
C PRO A 50 -5.86 -6.72 -13.62
N LYS A 51 -4.78 -7.17 -14.27
CA LYS A 51 -4.82 -8.35 -15.15
C LYS A 51 -5.05 -9.61 -14.32
N LEU A 52 -4.26 -9.80 -13.26
CA LEU A 52 -4.37 -10.96 -12.37
C LEU A 52 -5.77 -11.07 -11.76
N PHE A 53 -6.35 -9.94 -11.34
CA PHE A 53 -7.71 -9.85 -10.83
C PHE A 53 -8.73 -10.39 -11.82
N ARG A 54 -8.71 -9.90 -13.07
CA ARG A 54 -9.63 -10.35 -14.13
C ARG A 54 -9.45 -11.84 -14.42
N GLN A 55 -8.21 -12.35 -14.44
CA GLN A 55 -7.95 -13.78 -14.62
C GLN A 55 -8.53 -14.62 -13.48
N CYS A 56 -8.35 -14.22 -12.22
CA CYS A 56 -8.92 -14.91 -11.07
C CYS A 56 -10.46 -14.92 -11.10
N VAL A 57 -11.10 -13.78 -11.40
CA VAL A 57 -12.56 -13.70 -11.55
C VAL A 57 -13.03 -14.65 -12.67
N ASN A 58 -12.38 -14.63 -13.83
CA ASN A 58 -12.74 -15.49 -14.97
C ASN A 58 -12.53 -16.99 -14.70
N LYS A 59 -11.58 -17.35 -13.81
CA LYS A 59 -11.39 -18.73 -13.34
C LYS A 59 -12.45 -19.17 -12.33
N GLY A 60 -13.31 -18.27 -11.83
CA GLY A 60 -14.40 -18.60 -10.90
C GLY A 60 -14.07 -18.31 -9.44
N ALA A 61 -13.17 -17.36 -9.14
CA ALA A 61 -12.89 -16.98 -7.76
C ALA A 61 -14.16 -16.41 -7.10
N SER A 62 -14.50 -16.88 -5.91
CA SER A 62 -15.62 -16.35 -5.13
C SER A 62 -15.20 -15.20 -4.21
N ILE A 63 -13.92 -15.19 -3.81
CA ILE A 63 -13.34 -14.17 -2.94
C ILE A 63 -11.98 -13.77 -3.51
N ILE A 64 -11.71 -12.47 -3.53
CA ILE A 64 -10.38 -11.92 -3.84
C ILE A 64 -9.88 -11.15 -2.63
N PHE A 65 -8.67 -11.47 -2.20
CA PHE A 65 -7.87 -10.63 -1.29
C PHE A 65 -6.79 -9.93 -2.12
N LEU A 66 -6.95 -8.63 -2.34
CA LEU A 66 -6.06 -7.83 -3.17
C LEU A 66 -5.14 -6.99 -2.30
N GLU A 67 -3.83 -7.26 -2.37
CA GLU A 67 -2.84 -6.43 -1.70
C GLU A 67 -2.85 -4.99 -2.24
N LYS A 68 -2.39 -4.07 -1.38
CA LYS A 68 -2.27 -2.67 -1.78
C LYS A 68 -0.99 -2.43 -2.60
N PRO A 69 -0.92 -1.32 -3.33
CA PRO A 69 -2.04 -0.66 -3.99
C PRO A 69 -2.71 -1.62 -4.98
N GLY A 70 -4.05 -1.62 -5.02
CA GLY A 70 -4.78 -2.59 -5.84
C GLY A 70 -4.63 -2.38 -7.36
N ALA A 71 -4.44 -1.14 -7.81
CA ALA A 71 -4.22 -0.80 -9.22
C ALA A 71 -3.47 0.54 -9.36
N PRO A 72 -2.92 0.86 -10.56
CA PRO A 72 -2.22 2.13 -10.83
C PRO A 72 -3.12 3.37 -10.75
N SER A 73 -4.40 3.22 -11.09
CA SER A 73 -5.38 4.30 -11.21
C SER A 73 -6.72 4.01 -10.52
N VAL A 74 -7.45 5.08 -10.17
CA VAL A 74 -8.81 4.97 -9.63
C VAL A 74 -9.75 4.35 -10.66
N LYS A 75 -9.63 4.73 -11.94
CA LYS A 75 -10.45 4.17 -13.02
C LYS A 75 -10.32 2.65 -13.11
N GLU A 76 -9.10 2.11 -13.03
CA GLU A 76 -8.91 0.66 -13.02
C GLU A 76 -9.51 -0.02 -11.78
N LEU A 77 -9.43 0.62 -10.60
CA LEU A 77 -10.11 0.11 -9.40
C LEU A 77 -11.63 0.10 -9.57
N GLU A 78 -12.21 1.12 -10.20
CA GLU A 78 -13.65 1.18 -10.50
C GLU A 78 -14.06 0.07 -11.47
N GLU A 79 -13.31 -0.13 -12.55
CA GLU A 79 -13.54 -1.23 -13.49
C GLU A 79 -13.43 -2.61 -12.81
N MET A 80 -12.45 -2.79 -11.92
CA MET A 80 -12.28 -4.02 -11.15
C MET A 80 -13.45 -4.25 -10.17
N ARG A 81 -13.91 -3.20 -9.50
CA ARG A 81 -15.09 -3.24 -8.63
C ARG A 81 -16.34 -3.63 -9.42
N ASP A 82 -16.56 -3.01 -10.57
CA ASP A 82 -17.75 -3.23 -11.39
C ASP A 82 -17.78 -4.67 -11.92
N LEU A 83 -16.63 -5.20 -12.36
CA LEU A 83 -16.50 -6.61 -12.74
C LEU A 83 -16.80 -7.56 -11.58
N ALA A 84 -16.27 -7.28 -10.39
CA ALA A 84 -16.52 -8.11 -9.21
C ALA A 84 -18.01 -8.11 -8.84
N ASN A 85 -18.67 -6.95 -8.88
CA ASN A 85 -20.10 -6.83 -8.64
C ASN A 85 -20.92 -7.60 -9.70
N GLU A 86 -20.55 -7.49 -10.98
CA GLU A 86 -21.20 -8.24 -12.08
C GLU A 86 -21.09 -9.76 -11.90
N ARG A 87 -20.00 -10.22 -11.27
CA ARG A 87 -19.67 -11.63 -11.09
C ARG A 87 -19.91 -12.15 -9.67
N ASP A 88 -20.54 -11.35 -8.81
CA ASP A 88 -20.79 -11.66 -7.39
C ASP A 88 -19.54 -12.13 -6.63
N VAL A 89 -18.40 -11.48 -6.88
CA VAL A 89 -17.12 -11.77 -6.25
C VAL A 89 -16.89 -10.83 -5.07
N MET A 90 -16.68 -11.39 -3.89
CA MET A 90 -16.35 -10.61 -2.70
C MET A 90 -14.90 -10.15 -2.74
N VAL A 91 -14.64 -8.85 -2.52
CA VAL A 91 -13.29 -8.29 -2.56
C VAL A 91 -12.90 -7.71 -1.21
N TYR A 92 -11.75 -8.15 -0.69
CA TYR A 92 -11.05 -7.54 0.43
C TYR A 92 -9.80 -6.84 -0.08
N ILE A 93 -9.53 -5.63 0.43
CA ILE A 93 -8.29 -4.90 0.15
C ILE A 93 -7.34 -5.02 1.35
N GLY A 94 -6.06 -5.26 1.08
CA GLY A 94 -4.98 -5.46 2.05
C GLY A 94 -4.60 -4.24 2.90
N TYR A 95 -5.56 -3.46 3.42
CA TYR A 95 -5.31 -2.39 4.38
C TYR A 95 -5.16 -2.93 5.80
N ASN A 96 -4.15 -3.78 6.02
CA ASN A 96 -3.91 -4.47 7.28
C ASN A 96 -3.85 -3.55 8.52
N LYS A 97 -3.33 -2.31 8.41
CA LYS A 97 -3.31 -1.35 9.53
C LYS A 97 -4.70 -0.99 10.05
N ASN A 98 -5.76 -1.17 9.27
CA ASN A 98 -7.13 -0.94 9.75
C ASN A 98 -7.51 -1.88 10.90
N VAL A 99 -6.86 -3.03 11.05
CA VAL A 99 -7.20 -4.03 12.07
C VAL A 99 -6.11 -4.25 13.12
N THR A 100 -5.03 -3.44 13.10
CA THR A 100 -3.93 -3.62 14.06
C THR A 100 -4.28 -3.10 15.45
N PRO A 101 -3.83 -3.77 16.53
CA PRO A 101 -4.18 -3.37 17.90
C PRO A 101 -3.81 -1.92 18.25
N TYR A 102 -2.65 -1.42 17.83
CA TYR A 102 -2.23 -0.06 18.18
C TYR A 102 -3.09 1.02 17.51
N VAL A 103 -3.57 0.78 16.29
CA VAL A 103 -4.51 1.67 15.59
C VAL A 103 -5.87 1.64 16.29
N GLN A 104 -6.38 0.43 16.57
CA GLN A 104 -7.67 0.27 17.25
C GLN A 104 -7.67 0.94 18.63
N SER A 105 -6.58 0.81 19.38
CA SER A 105 -6.40 1.49 20.66
C SER A 105 -6.37 3.01 20.50
N ALA A 106 -5.62 3.55 19.53
CA ALA A 106 -5.56 5.00 19.30
C ALA A 106 -6.91 5.58 18.85
N VAL A 107 -7.62 4.92 17.95
CA VAL A 107 -8.98 5.32 17.51
C VAL A 107 -9.98 5.24 18.66
N THR A 108 -9.90 4.21 19.50
CA THR A 108 -10.77 4.08 20.67
C THR A 108 -10.50 5.18 21.69
N LEU A 109 -9.24 5.50 21.94
CA LEU A 109 -8.83 6.57 22.85
C LEU A 109 -9.27 7.93 22.31
N SER A 110 -9.04 8.23 21.04
CA SER A 110 -9.42 9.53 20.46
C SER A 110 -10.92 9.80 20.51
N ARG A 111 -11.76 8.78 20.33
CA ARG A 111 -13.22 8.89 20.49
C ARG A 111 -13.66 9.22 21.91
N LYS A 112 -12.84 8.90 22.91
CA LYS A 112 -13.08 9.19 24.33
C LYS A 112 -12.45 10.50 24.80
N THR A 113 -11.55 11.08 24.01
CA THR A 113 -10.82 12.30 24.34
C THR A 113 -11.33 13.45 23.45
N PRO A 114 -12.19 14.34 23.98
CA PRO A 114 -12.70 15.49 23.24
C PRO A 114 -11.58 16.35 22.67
N ASN A 115 -11.76 16.87 21.46
CA ASN A 115 -10.80 17.74 20.76
C ASN A 115 -9.41 17.12 20.57
N SER A 116 -9.27 15.79 20.71
CA SER A 116 -8.00 15.13 20.49
C SER A 116 -7.56 15.15 19.02
N GLN A 117 -6.24 15.14 18.84
CA GLN A 117 -5.58 14.94 17.56
C GLN A 117 -4.90 13.58 17.56
N VAL A 118 -5.19 12.78 16.53
CA VAL A 118 -4.49 11.51 16.29
C VAL A 118 -3.36 11.74 15.30
N SER A 119 -2.18 11.19 15.58
CA SER A 119 -1.02 11.23 14.68
C SER A 119 -0.53 9.82 14.38
N PHE A 120 -0.53 9.43 13.11
CA PHE A 120 0.01 8.15 12.66
C PHE A 120 1.43 8.33 12.14
N VAL A 121 2.36 7.53 12.66
CA VAL A 121 3.76 7.52 12.24
C VAL A 121 4.05 6.18 11.58
N HIS A 122 4.38 6.21 10.29
CA HIS A 122 4.81 5.08 9.49
C HIS A 122 6.30 5.19 9.22
N ASN A 123 7.06 4.19 9.68
CA ASN A 123 8.48 4.09 9.38
C ASN A 123 8.79 2.80 8.61
N ASN A 124 9.78 2.89 7.71
CA ASN A 124 10.36 1.74 7.03
C ASN A 124 11.83 1.50 7.45
N SER A 125 12.29 0.31 7.09
CA SER A 125 13.64 -0.28 7.19
C SER A 125 14.80 0.33 6.40
N TYR A 126 14.57 1.28 5.50
CA TYR A 126 15.59 1.59 4.49
C TYR A 126 16.76 2.36 5.09
N ASP A 127 17.98 2.03 4.64
CA ASP A 127 19.11 2.92 4.80
C ASP A 127 19.08 4.03 3.74
N THR A 128 19.72 5.15 4.01
CA THR A 128 19.78 6.28 3.06
C THR A 128 20.44 5.88 1.73
N SER A 129 21.37 4.92 1.77
CA SER A 129 22.01 4.34 0.59
C SER A 129 21.06 3.53 -0.29
N ASP A 130 19.94 3.05 0.25
CA ASP A 130 18.97 2.23 -0.47
C ASP A 130 17.91 3.07 -1.19
N LEU A 131 17.83 4.37 -0.89
CA LEU A 131 16.82 5.26 -1.45
C LEU A 131 16.79 5.29 -3.00
N PRO A 132 17.91 5.21 -3.75
CA PRO A 132 17.87 5.11 -5.21
C PRO A 132 17.11 3.87 -5.71
N GLU A 133 17.37 2.69 -5.13
CA GLU A 133 16.63 1.45 -5.44
C GLU A 133 15.17 1.58 -5.03
N CYS A 134 14.94 2.09 -3.82
CA CYS A 134 13.62 2.24 -3.23
C CYS A 134 12.72 3.16 -4.07
N PHE A 135 13.23 4.29 -4.57
CA PHE A 135 12.47 5.21 -5.42
C PHE A 135 12.15 4.58 -6.78
N THR A 136 13.10 3.80 -7.32
CA THR A 136 12.95 3.10 -8.61
C THR A 136 11.90 2.01 -8.53
N ARG A 137 11.99 1.15 -7.51
CA ARG A 137 11.05 0.04 -7.32
C ARG A 137 9.64 0.52 -6.98
N ASN A 138 9.54 1.64 -6.26
CA ASN A 138 8.28 2.22 -5.79
C ASN A 138 7.95 3.53 -6.52
N SER A 139 8.04 3.49 -7.86
CA SER A 139 7.85 4.64 -8.75
C SER A 139 6.48 5.33 -8.63
N GLU A 140 5.49 4.69 -8.01
CA GLU A 140 4.20 5.28 -7.65
C GLU A 140 4.28 6.36 -6.56
N GLY A 141 5.44 6.50 -5.91
CA GLY A 141 5.74 7.51 -4.90
C GLY A 141 5.37 7.11 -3.47
N MET A 142 5.89 7.86 -2.49
CA MET A 142 5.72 7.57 -1.07
C MET A 142 4.24 7.48 -0.66
N LEU A 143 3.38 8.35 -1.19
CA LEU A 143 1.97 8.39 -0.78
C LEU A 143 1.22 7.11 -1.17
N LYS A 144 1.42 6.61 -2.39
CA LYS A 144 0.76 5.39 -2.87
C LYS A 144 1.43 4.13 -2.33
N ASN A 145 2.75 4.08 -2.28
CA ASN A 145 3.43 2.87 -1.83
C ASN A 145 3.39 2.71 -0.30
N MET A 146 3.73 3.76 0.44
CA MET A 146 3.99 3.68 1.87
C MET A 146 2.81 4.22 2.68
N ALA A 147 2.47 5.50 2.50
CA ALA A 147 1.48 6.18 3.33
C ALA A 147 0.03 5.74 3.04
N ILE A 148 -0.21 4.91 2.03
CA ILE A 148 -1.56 4.47 1.63
C ILE A 148 -2.31 3.77 2.76
N HIS A 149 -1.60 3.06 3.64
CA HIS A 149 -2.23 2.47 4.82
C HIS A 149 -2.77 3.56 5.75
N GLU A 150 -1.97 4.59 6.06
CA GLU A 150 -2.41 5.70 6.91
C GLU A 150 -3.52 6.50 6.23
N LEU A 151 -3.43 6.74 4.91
CA LEU A 151 -4.51 7.36 4.14
C LEU A 151 -5.81 6.56 4.25
N ALA A 152 -5.74 5.23 4.18
CA ALA A 152 -6.91 4.37 4.39
C ALA A 152 -7.47 4.50 5.82
N LEU A 153 -6.63 4.67 6.84
CA LEU A 153 -7.08 4.96 8.22
C LEU A 153 -7.86 6.28 8.28
N LEU A 154 -7.37 7.33 7.61
CA LEU A 154 -8.00 8.65 7.61
C LEU A 154 -9.42 8.57 7.04
N VAL A 155 -9.58 7.86 5.92
CA VAL A 155 -10.89 7.64 5.28
C VAL A 155 -11.78 6.79 6.20
N THR A 156 -11.26 5.66 6.69
CA THR A 156 -12.06 4.66 7.41
C THR A 156 -12.54 5.15 8.78
N PHE A 157 -11.69 5.86 9.53
CA PHE A 157 -11.96 6.16 10.94
C PHE A 157 -12.18 7.64 11.24
N PHE A 158 -11.74 8.54 10.36
CA PHE A 158 -11.76 9.99 10.59
C PHE A 158 -12.61 10.76 9.57
N ASN A 159 -13.35 10.06 8.71
CA ASN A 159 -14.23 10.64 7.69
C ASN A 159 -13.48 11.65 6.80
N VAL A 160 -12.21 11.38 6.48
CA VAL A 160 -11.43 12.22 5.57
C VAL A 160 -11.77 11.86 4.13
N THR A 161 -12.33 12.82 3.41
CA THR A 161 -12.70 12.75 1.99
C THR A 161 -12.43 14.13 1.39
N VAL A 162 -12.42 14.24 0.05
CA VAL A 162 -12.27 15.54 -0.63
C VAL A 162 -13.31 16.56 -0.13
N ASP A 163 -14.54 16.11 0.09
CA ASP A 163 -15.65 16.98 0.49
C ASP A 163 -15.64 17.36 1.97
N THR A 164 -14.98 16.57 2.81
CA THR A 164 -14.96 16.79 4.26
C THR A 164 -13.72 17.52 4.74
N ILE A 165 -12.67 17.65 3.92
CA ILE A 165 -11.48 18.44 4.27
C ILE A 165 -11.84 19.93 4.36
N SER A 166 -11.39 20.58 5.42
CA SER A 166 -11.45 22.04 5.60
C SER A 166 -10.08 22.70 5.52
N ASP A 167 -9.04 22.01 5.99
CA ASP A 167 -7.66 22.50 5.97
C ASP A 167 -6.67 21.34 5.78
N PHE A 168 -5.60 21.59 5.04
CA PHE A 168 -4.52 20.63 4.78
C PHE A 168 -3.19 21.35 4.91
N LYS A 169 -2.34 20.88 5.83
CA LYS A 169 -1.05 21.51 6.14
C LYS A 169 0.07 20.50 6.04
N VAL A 170 1.10 20.84 5.27
CA VAL A 170 2.35 20.08 5.22
C VAL A 170 3.32 20.73 6.19
N ASP A 171 3.93 19.94 7.07
CA ASP A 171 5.02 20.38 7.93
C ASP A 171 6.30 20.40 7.08
N THR A 172 6.77 21.58 6.69
CA THR A 172 7.93 21.73 5.79
C THR A 172 9.26 21.75 6.55
N SER A 173 9.29 21.49 7.86
CA SER A 173 10.56 21.34 8.57
C SER A 173 11.37 20.18 7.98
N LYS A 174 12.67 20.42 7.77
CA LYS A 174 13.61 19.42 7.26
C LYS A 174 13.72 18.19 8.17
N GLU A 175 13.35 18.31 9.44
CA GLU A 175 13.39 17.20 10.40
C GLU A 175 12.36 16.12 10.06
N VAL A 176 11.21 16.50 9.50
CA VAL A 176 10.07 15.58 9.29
C VAL A 176 9.64 15.47 7.84
N SER A 177 10.03 16.42 6.97
CA SER A 177 9.76 16.39 5.54
C SER A 177 11.01 16.66 4.71
N GLU A 178 11.25 15.81 3.71
CA GLU A 178 12.36 15.95 2.78
C GLU A 178 11.99 15.31 1.44
N LYS A 179 12.11 16.12 0.38
CA LYS A 179 11.97 15.70 -1.01
C LYS A 179 13.37 15.58 -1.62
N LEU A 180 13.65 14.45 -2.24
CA LEU A 180 14.94 14.18 -2.88
C LEU A 180 14.74 13.96 -4.37
N THR A 181 15.74 14.35 -5.15
CA THR A 181 15.87 14.02 -6.57
C THR A 181 17.14 13.19 -6.71
N ILE A 182 16.97 11.90 -7.03
CA ILE A 182 18.04 10.88 -6.99
C ILE A 182 18.16 10.24 -8.37
N TRP A 183 19.39 9.94 -8.79
CA TRP A 183 19.64 9.19 -10.02
C TRP A 183 19.03 7.78 -9.93
N GLN A 184 18.37 7.34 -10.99
CA GLN A 184 17.77 6.02 -11.12
C GLN A 184 18.85 4.99 -11.48
N PRO A 185 19.12 3.99 -10.61
CA PRO A 185 20.06 2.93 -10.91
C PRO A 185 19.74 2.20 -12.22
N GLY A 186 20.79 1.92 -13.00
CA GLY A 186 20.68 1.27 -14.31
C GLY A 186 20.49 2.20 -15.49
N THR A 187 20.46 3.53 -15.28
CA THR A 187 20.47 4.52 -16.37
C THR A 187 21.86 5.12 -16.55
N SER A 188 22.36 5.23 -17.77
CA SER A 188 23.75 5.62 -18.06
C SER A 188 23.82 6.93 -18.84
N MET A 189 24.96 7.63 -18.72
CA MET A 189 25.28 8.77 -19.57
C MET A 189 25.28 8.35 -21.07
N PRO A 190 24.90 9.27 -21.99
CA PRO A 190 24.59 10.68 -21.77
C PRO A 190 23.17 10.98 -21.24
N ASP A 191 22.33 9.96 -21.07
CA ASP A 191 20.90 10.11 -20.76
C ASP A 191 20.52 9.58 -19.36
N PRO A 192 21.03 10.19 -18.27
CA PRO A 192 20.68 9.77 -16.92
C PRO A 192 19.21 10.10 -16.63
N VAL A 193 18.53 9.19 -15.93
CA VAL A 193 17.17 9.44 -15.43
C VAL A 193 17.25 9.73 -13.94
N TYR A 194 16.49 10.73 -13.48
CA TYR A 194 16.37 11.09 -12.07
C TYR A 194 14.92 10.96 -11.63
N ILE A 195 14.70 10.42 -10.43
CA ILE A 195 13.39 10.26 -9.81
C ILE A 195 13.30 11.23 -8.65
N THR A 196 12.19 11.94 -8.56
CA THR A 196 11.89 12.84 -7.44
C THR A 196 10.76 12.27 -6.59
N ASP A 197 11.02 12.04 -5.31
CA ASP A 197 10.02 11.57 -4.33
C ASP A 197 10.44 12.01 -2.91
N PHE A 198 9.59 11.73 -1.92
CA PHE A 198 9.87 11.99 -0.52
C PHE A 198 10.69 10.86 0.11
N SER A 199 11.72 11.23 0.90
CA SER A 199 12.36 10.32 1.86
C SER A 199 11.59 10.29 3.18
N ARG A 200 11.03 11.45 3.56
CA ARG A 200 10.07 11.61 4.67
C ARG A 200 9.08 12.74 4.37
N VAL A 201 7.88 12.66 4.93
CA VAL A 201 6.87 13.72 4.88
C VAL A 201 6.00 13.67 6.13
N LYS A 202 5.57 14.84 6.61
CA LYS A 202 4.52 14.98 7.62
C LYS A 202 3.47 15.98 7.16
N PHE A 203 2.21 15.61 7.33
CA PHE A 203 1.08 16.48 7.04
C PHE A 203 -0.05 16.29 8.04
N GLU A 204 -0.88 17.32 8.18
CA GLU A 204 -2.06 17.37 9.02
C GLU A 204 -3.28 17.71 8.17
N ILE A 205 -4.40 17.07 8.51
CA ILE A 205 -5.70 17.29 7.91
C ILE A 205 -6.67 17.71 9.01
N THR A 206 -7.39 18.80 8.77
CA THR A 206 -8.57 19.15 9.55
C THR A 206 -9.80 18.98 8.66
N THR A 207 -10.84 18.35 9.20
CA THR A 207 -12.13 18.19 8.52
C THR A 207 -13.09 19.33 8.89
N LYS A 208 -14.18 19.47 8.14
CA LYS A 208 -15.23 20.47 8.37
C LYS A 208 -15.97 20.30 9.69
N ASN A 209 -15.99 19.09 10.26
CA ASN A 209 -16.52 18.82 11.60
C ASN A 209 -15.46 18.96 12.71
N GLY A 210 -14.26 19.48 12.39
CA GLY A 210 -13.22 19.79 13.37
C GLY A 210 -12.32 18.62 13.78
N THR A 211 -12.48 17.43 13.17
CA THR A 211 -11.54 16.31 13.41
C THR A 211 -10.16 16.67 12.88
N LYS A 212 -9.14 16.49 13.72
CA LYS A 212 -7.72 16.72 13.37
C LYS A 212 -6.96 15.41 13.37
N VAL A 213 -6.27 15.13 12.27
CA VAL A 213 -5.47 13.91 12.14
C VAL A 213 -4.20 14.21 11.33
N SER A 214 -3.06 13.67 11.77
CA SER A 214 -1.79 13.83 11.08
C SER A 214 -1.18 12.50 10.67
N VAL A 215 -0.37 12.54 9.61
CA VAL A 215 0.40 11.41 9.11
C VAL A 215 1.84 11.86 8.96
N GLN A 216 2.75 11.05 9.48
CA GLN A 216 4.19 11.15 9.23
C GLN A 216 4.66 9.83 8.60
N ALA A 217 5.26 9.89 7.43
CA ALA A 217 5.87 8.76 6.76
C ALA A 217 7.37 9.00 6.61
N ASN A 218 8.21 8.03 6.99
CA ASN A 218 9.67 8.12 6.89
C ASN A 218 10.28 6.80 6.41
N ARG A 219 10.88 6.81 5.21
CA ARG A 219 11.47 5.62 4.61
C ARG A 219 12.64 5.06 5.43
N CYS A 220 13.33 5.90 6.18
CA CYS A 220 14.50 5.57 6.99
C CYS A 220 14.23 5.75 8.50
N GLY A 221 12.96 5.67 8.92
CA GLY A 221 12.56 5.94 10.31
C GLY A 221 12.70 4.76 11.27
N GLY A 222 13.13 3.59 10.79
CA GLY A 222 13.26 2.36 11.58
C GLY A 222 12.03 1.44 11.51
N ASN A 223 12.08 0.32 12.24
CA ASN A 223 11.12 -0.79 12.10
C ASN A 223 9.84 -0.63 12.94
N VAL A 224 9.60 0.56 13.50
CA VAL A 224 8.49 0.81 14.42
C VAL A 224 7.57 1.87 13.86
N SER A 225 6.34 1.48 13.55
CA SER A 225 5.22 2.40 13.35
C SER A 225 4.47 2.61 14.66
N ARG A 226 3.86 3.77 14.86
CA ARG A 226 3.08 4.08 16.08
C ARG A 226 1.91 5.01 15.78
N ALA A 227 0.98 5.09 16.72
CA ALA A 227 -0.09 6.06 16.73
C ALA A 227 -0.05 6.82 18.06
N GLU A 228 -0.20 8.14 17.99
CA GLU A 228 -0.23 9.03 19.15
C GLU A 228 -1.60 9.70 19.21
N VAL A 229 -2.16 9.83 20.40
CA VAL A 229 -3.36 10.64 20.66
C VAL A 229 -2.94 11.74 21.61
N ARG A 230 -3.14 12.99 21.19
CA ARG A 230 -2.87 14.18 22.00
C ARG A 230 -4.19 14.88 22.26
N ASP A 231 -4.45 15.24 23.50
CA ASP A 231 -5.51 16.18 23.84
C ASP A 231 -5.10 17.61 23.46
N SER A 232 -6.01 18.55 23.69
CA SER A 232 -5.81 19.97 23.41
C SER A 232 -5.06 20.73 24.51
N GLU A 233 -4.61 20.05 25.57
CA GLU A 233 -3.94 20.63 26.75
C GLU A 233 -2.43 20.31 26.81
#